data_AF-A0A9F2WMG5-F1
#
_entry.id   AF-A0A9F2WMG5-F1
#
_cell.length_a   1.000
_cell.length_b   1.000
_cell.length_c   1.000
_cell.angle_alpha   90.00
_cell.angle_beta   90.00
_cell.angle_gamma   90.00
#
_symmetry.space_group_name_H-M   'P 1'
#
loop_
_entity.id
_entity.type
_entity.pdbx_description
1 polymer ?
#
loop_
_entity_poly.entity_id
_entity_poly.type
_entity_poly.pdbx_seq_one_letter_code
_entity_poly.pdbx_strand_id
1 'polypeptide(L)'
;FATGNQLPAVLPKKAEYVMKDIRRMAKYCQVPLSLPKDILDTVVVKGSLPAMRFITAVDIAEPQFLEPVSRELWMRVWSRDEDIVQPESILAAAEKAGLPSGKSQELLKMSSSAEVKNRLKETTDEALKFGAFGVPCFVIQIDGKPQLFFGSDRVEVLGSFLGECY
;
A
#
# COMPACT_ATOMS: atom_id res chain seq x y z
N PHE A 1 -10.74 -9.17 -8.61
CA PHE A 1 -9.31 -9.26 -8.25
C PHE A 1 -8.61 -10.25 -9.17
N ALA A 2 -7.33 -10.06 -9.47
CA ALA A 2 -6.60 -10.85 -10.47
C ALA A 2 -6.59 -12.38 -10.21
N THR A 3 -6.72 -12.80 -8.95
CA THR A 3 -6.66 -14.20 -8.51
C THR A 3 -8.02 -14.84 -8.25
N GLY A 4 -9.13 -14.12 -8.51
CA GLY A 4 -10.47 -14.54 -8.10
C GLY A 4 -10.73 -14.44 -6.58
N ASN A 5 -9.76 -13.92 -5.79
CA ASN A 5 -9.95 -13.68 -4.37
C ASN A 5 -11.11 -12.70 -4.11
N GLN A 6 -11.80 -12.85 -3.00
CA GLN A 6 -12.87 -11.96 -2.56
C GLN A 6 -12.44 -11.15 -1.34
N LEU A 7 -12.99 -9.94 -1.20
CA LEU A 7 -12.74 -9.14 -0.01
C LEU A 7 -13.26 -9.90 1.24
N PRO A 8 -12.49 -9.95 2.34
CA PRO A 8 -12.94 -10.58 3.58
C PRO A 8 -14.29 -10.03 4.07
N ALA A 9 -14.55 -8.75 3.79
CA ALA A 9 -15.75 -8.03 4.18
C ALA A 9 -17.04 -8.49 3.46
N VAL A 10 -16.96 -9.33 2.42
CA VAL A 10 -18.16 -9.91 1.77
C VAL A 10 -18.96 -10.77 2.75
N LEU A 11 -18.31 -11.43 3.72
CA LEU A 11 -18.99 -12.17 4.78
C LEU A 11 -19.21 -11.25 6.00
N PRO A 12 -20.46 -10.99 6.44
CA PRO A 12 -20.74 -10.00 7.49
C PRO A 12 -19.98 -10.24 8.80
N LYS A 13 -19.81 -11.50 9.21
CA LYS A 13 -19.06 -11.84 10.43
C LYS A 13 -17.56 -11.59 10.31
N LYS A 14 -16.97 -11.79 9.13
CA LYS A 14 -15.58 -11.42 8.86
C LYS A 14 -15.43 -9.90 8.83
N ALA A 15 -16.38 -9.18 8.22
CA ALA A 15 -16.39 -7.71 8.23
C ALA A 15 -16.39 -7.16 9.67
N GLU A 16 -17.30 -7.66 10.51
CA GLU A 16 -17.40 -7.27 11.93
C GLU A 16 -16.07 -7.50 12.67
N TYR A 17 -15.44 -8.66 12.45
CA TYR A 17 -14.14 -9.00 13.04
C TYR A 17 -13.03 -8.05 12.57
N VAL A 18 -12.86 -7.89 11.25
CA VAL A 18 -11.80 -7.04 10.67
C VAL A 18 -11.89 -5.60 11.19
N MET A 19 -13.10 -5.03 11.31
CA MET A 19 -13.26 -3.68 11.85
C MET A 19 -12.82 -3.56 13.32
N LYS A 20 -13.06 -4.58 14.14
CA LYS A 20 -12.57 -4.61 15.53
C LYS A 20 -11.05 -4.81 15.55
N ASP A 21 -10.55 -5.68 14.69
CA ASP A 21 -9.15 -6.07 14.69
C ASP A 21 -8.22 -4.96 14.19
N ILE A 22 -8.61 -4.22 13.15
CA ILE A 22 -7.88 -3.04 12.68
C ILE A 22 -7.63 -2.04 13.83
N ARG A 23 -8.62 -1.82 14.72
CA ARG A 23 -8.46 -0.92 15.88
C ARG A 23 -7.51 -1.48 16.93
N ARG A 24 -7.53 -2.80 17.16
CA ARG A 24 -6.59 -3.46 18.07
C ARG A 24 -5.16 -3.36 17.54
N MET A 25 -4.98 -3.66 16.26
CA MET A 25 -3.67 -3.60 15.60
C MET A 25 -3.13 -2.17 15.51
N ALA A 26 -3.97 -1.18 15.24
CA ALA A 26 -3.58 0.23 15.30
C ALA A 26 -3.01 0.60 16.67
N LYS A 27 -3.69 0.20 17.76
CA LYS A 27 -3.22 0.41 19.13
C LYS A 27 -1.93 -0.35 19.43
N TYR A 28 -1.86 -1.63 19.04
CA TYR A 28 -0.72 -2.50 19.30
C TYR A 28 0.55 -2.02 18.57
N CYS A 29 0.44 -1.72 17.27
CA CYS A 29 1.53 -1.23 16.43
C CYS A 29 1.82 0.27 16.61
N GLN A 30 1.07 0.98 17.46
CA GLN A 30 1.18 2.43 17.66
C GLN A 30 1.06 3.25 16.36
N VAL A 31 0.22 2.78 15.44
CA VAL A 31 -0.08 3.45 14.18
C VAL A 31 -1.35 4.29 14.37
N PRO A 32 -1.34 5.60 14.03
CA PRO A 32 -2.48 6.50 14.22
C PRO A 32 -3.58 6.26 13.17
N LEU A 33 -4.13 5.05 13.11
CA LEU A 33 -5.15 4.66 12.14
C LEU A 33 -6.55 5.02 12.66
N SER A 34 -7.30 5.74 11.83
CA SER A 34 -8.72 6.01 11.99
C SER A 34 -9.45 5.58 10.72
N LEU A 35 -10.41 4.66 10.86
CA LEU A 35 -11.13 4.12 9.71
C LEU A 35 -11.91 5.24 8.98
N PRO A 36 -11.86 5.30 7.64
CA PRO A 36 -12.71 6.17 6.84
C PRO A 36 -14.18 6.04 7.21
N LYS A 37 -14.96 7.12 7.09
CA LYS A 37 -16.42 7.07 7.34
C LYS A 37 -17.11 6.12 6.36
N ASP A 38 -16.71 6.15 5.10
CA ASP A 38 -17.18 5.24 4.05
C ASP A 38 -16.03 4.39 3.49
N ILE A 39 -15.80 3.25 4.14
CA ILE A 39 -14.73 2.31 3.78
C ILE A 39 -15.01 1.67 2.41
N LEU A 40 -16.26 1.41 2.07
CA LEU A 40 -16.60 0.75 0.80
C LEU A 40 -16.40 1.71 -0.38
N ASP A 41 -16.83 2.96 -0.25
CA ASP A 41 -16.55 4.01 -1.25
C ASP A 41 -15.04 4.19 -1.43
N THR A 42 -14.29 4.29 -0.32
CA THR A 42 -12.83 4.46 -0.33
C THR A 42 -12.11 3.31 -1.03
N VAL A 43 -12.41 2.05 -0.66
CA VAL A 43 -11.66 0.87 -1.12
C VAL A 43 -12.12 0.37 -2.49
N VAL A 44 -13.44 0.42 -2.77
CA VAL A 44 -14.03 -0.23 -3.95
C VAL A 44 -14.33 0.78 -5.06
N VAL A 45 -14.87 1.95 -4.72
CA VAL A 45 -15.35 2.92 -5.72
C VAL A 45 -14.21 3.84 -6.16
N LYS A 46 -13.58 4.53 -5.21
CA LYS A 46 -12.46 5.44 -5.48
C LYS A 46 -11.18 4.69 -5.83
N GLY A 47 -10.85 3.68 -5.02
CA GLY A 47 -9.61 2.91 -5.15
C GLY A 47 -8.36 3.77 -5.00
N SER A 48 -7.21 3.25 -5.43
CA SER A 48 -5.90 3.88 -5.22
C SER A 48 -5.05 4.01 -6.48
N LEU A 49 -5.61 3.77 -7.67
CA LEU A 49 -4.80 3.68 -8.91
C LEU A 49 -3.96 4.94 -9.19
N PRO A 50 -4.47 6.19 -9.07
CA PRO A 50 -3.65 7.38 -9.25
C PRO A 50 -2.51 7.47 -8.23
N ALA A 51 -2.78 7.22 -6.94
CA ALA A 51 -1.78 7.20 -5.89
C ALA A 51 -0.70 6.14 -6.13
N MET A 52 -1.08 4.92 -6.52
CA MET A 52 -0.11 3.84 -6.79
C MET A 52 0.77 4.13 -8.02
N ARG A 53 0.22 4.78 -9.05
CA ARG A 53 1.02 5.26 -10.19
C ARG A 53 1.97 6.38 -9.77
N PHE A 54 1.55 7.30 -8.93
CA PHE A 54 2.43 8.34 -8.39
C PHE A 54 3.57 7.75 -7.55
N ILE A 55 3.26 6.81 -6.64
CA ILE A 55 4.26 6.06 -5.86
C ILE A 55 5.25 5.34 -6.81
N THR A 56 4.76 4.74 -7.90
CA THR A 56 5.62 4.09 -8.89
C THR A 56 6.53 5.10 -9.62
N ALA A 57 6.03 6.30 -9.95
CA ALA A 57 6.87 7.35 -10.52
C ALA A 57 7.96 7.82 -9.54
N VAL A 58 7.60 7.95 -8.24
CA VAL A 58 8.55 8.26 -7.17
C VAL A 58 9.61 7.16 -7.04
N ASP A 59 9.23 5.87 -7.05
CA ASP A 59 10.18 4.75 -7.01
C ASP A 59 11.20 4.81 -8.16
N ILE A 60 10.74 5.11 -9.37
CA ILE A 60 11.62 5.17 -10.55
C ILE A 60 12.62 6.33 -10.48
N ALA A 61 12.17 7.51 -10.09
CA ALA A 61 12.94 8.75 -10.30
C ALA A 61 13.48 9.40 -9.01
N GLU A 62 12.83 9.15 -7.87
CA GLU A 62 13.14 9.78 -6.58
C GLU A 62 12.95 8.76 -5.42
N PRO A 63 13.62 7.58 -5.47
CA PRO A 63 13.37 6.47 -4.56
C PRO A 63 13.59 6.80 -3.08
N GLN A 64 14.43 7.79 -2.77
CA GLN A 64 14.61 8.30 -1.41
C GLN A 64 13.34 8.89 -0.79
N PHE A 65 12.34 9.24 -1.60
CA PHE A 65 11.03 9.72 -1.15
C PHE A 65 9.95 8.65 -1.16
N LEU A 66 10.25 7.41 -1.59
CA LEU A 66 9.25 6.33 -1.70
C LEU A 66 8.56 6.06 -0.36
N GLU A 67 9.34 5.87 0.69
CA GLU A 67 8.83 5.60 2.04
C GLU A 67 8.00 6.77 2.61
N PRO A 68 8.51 8.02 2.68
CA PRO A 68 7.73 9.12 3.27
C PRO A 68 6.48 9.47 2.44
N VAL A 69 6.52 9.39 1.10
CA VAL A 69 5.33 9.62 0.26
C VAL A 69 4.28 8.54 0.47
N SER A 70 4.68 7.26 0.51
CA SER A 70 3.77 6.15 0.78
C SER A 70 3.12 6.29 2.16
N ARG A 71 3.90 6.68 3.17
CA ARG A 71 3.40 6.96 4.52
C ARG A 71 2.40 8.10 4.52
N GLU A 72 2.67 9.22 3.86
CA GLU A 72 1.72 10.34 3.87
C GLU A 72 0.43 10.04 3.10
N LEU A 73 0.48 9.32 1.99
CA LEU A 73 -0.72 8.83 1.30
C LEU A 73 -1.53 7.89 2.21
N TRP A 74 -0.87 6.99 2.94
CA TRP A 74 -1.52 6.14 3.94
C TRP A 74 -2.18 6.98 5.04
N MET A 75 -1.47 7.99 5.55
CA MET A 75 -1.99 8.87 6.59
C MET A 75 -3.18 9.70 6.12
N ARG A 76 -3.23 10.15 4.86
CA ARG A 76 -4.40 10.85 4.32
C ARG A 76 -5.63 9.97 4.41
N VAL A 77 -5.61 8.80 3.79
CA VAL A 77 -6.79 7.95 3.70
C VAL A 77 -7.11 7.21 5.00
N TRP A 78 -6.12 6.63 5.68
CA TRP A 78 -6.33 5.74 6.83
C TRP A 78 -6.14 6.40 8.20
N SER A 79 -5.82 7.70 8.25
CA SER A 79 -5.72 8.44 9.52
C SER A 79 -6.63 9.67 9.54
N ARG A 80 -6.75 10.37 8.40
CA ARG A 80 -7.46 11.65 8.31
C ARG A 80 -8.74 11.62 7.47
N ASP A 81 -9.09 10.47 6.88
CA ASP A 81 -10.26 10.34 5.98
C ASP A 81 -10.20 11.36 4.82
N GLU A 82 -8.99 11.58 4.28
CA GLU A 82 -8.70 12.50 3.20
C GLU A 82 -8.50 11.77 1.87
N ASP A 83 -8.86 12.43 0.77
CA ASP A 83 -8.71 11.91 -0.59
C ASP A 83 -7.25 11.64 -0.98
N ILE A 84 -7.04 10.62 -1.84
CA ILE A 84 -5.75 10.26 -2.45
C ILE A 84 -5.87 10.04 -3.97
N VAL A 85 -7.00 10.41 -4.58
CA VAL A 85 -7.27 10.18 -6.01
C VAL A 85 -6.99 11.44 -6.82
N GLN A 86 -7.35 12.61 -6.30
CA GLN A 86 -7.20 13.86 -7.02
C GLN A 86 -5.74 14.32 -7.09
N PRO A 87 -5.32 14.96 -8.20
CA PRO A 87 -4.00 15.57 -8.36
C PRO A 87 -3.53 16.38 -7.15
N GLU A 88 -4.36 17.29 -6.66
CA GLU A 88 -4.08 18.17 -5.54
C GLU A 88 -3.88 17.41 -4.22
N SER A 89 -4.64 16.33 -4.01
CA SER A 89 -4.49 15.47 -2.84
C SER A 89 -3.14 14.74 -2.83
N ILE A 90 -2.73 14.22 -3.99
CA ILE A 90 -1.46 13.51 -4.15
C ILE A 90 -0.29 14.49 -3.96
N LEU A 91 -0.38 15.68 -4.53
CA LEU A 91 0.65 16.71 -4.38
C LEU A 91 0.76 17.19 -2.92
N ALA A 92 -0.36 17.36 -2.21
CA ALA A 92 -0.33 17.71 -0.79
C ALA A 92 0.34 16.62 0.07
N ALA A 93 0.14 15.34 -0.26
CA ALA A 93 0.86 14.24 0.39
C ALA A 93 2.36 14.30 0.12
N ALA A 94 2.74 14.55 -1.13
CA ALA A 94 4.13 14.64 -1.56
C ALA A 94 4.87 15.81 -0.89
N GLU A 95 4.25 16.99 -0.84
CA GLU A 95 4.80 18.16 -0.16
C GLU A 95 5.02 17.90 1.33
N LYS A 96 4.02 17.30 2.01
CA LYS A 96 4.13 16.94 3.42
C LYS A 96 5.20 15.88 3.69
N ALA A 97 5.46 15.01 2.71
CA ALA A 97 6.55 14.04 2.73
C ALA A 97 7.94 14.66 2.43
N GLY A 98 8.01 15.96 2.16
CA GLY A 98 9.25 16.68 1.88
C GLY A 98 9.70 16.64 0.42
N LEU A 99 8.89 16.09 -0.49
CA LEU A 99 9.21 16.06 -1.93
C LEU A 99 9.06 17.48 -2.53
N PRO A 100 10.11 18.05 -3.15
CA PRO A 100 10.05 19.42 -3.66
C PRO A 100 8.91 19.63 -4.66
N SER A 101 8.15 20.71 -4.51
CA SER A 101 6.93 20.98 -5.30
C SER A 101 7.13 20.86 -6.82
N GLY A 102 8.23 21.40 -7.36
CA GLY A 102 8.55 21.25 -8.79
C GLY A 102 8.71 19.80 -9.21
N LYS A 103 9.39 18.99 -8.39
CA LYS A 103 9.58 17.55 -8.63
C LYS A 103 8.28 16.77 -8.49
N SER A 104 7.46 17.09 -7.48
CA SER A 104 6.14 16.50 -7.28
C SER A 104 5.25 16.68 -8.52
N GLN A 105 5.26 17.86 -9.14
CA GLN A 105 4.51 18.15 -10.37
C GLN A 105 5.02 17.36 -11.58
N GLU A 106 6.34 17.25 -11.74
CA GLU A 106 6.96 16.43 -12.79
C GLU A 106 6.55 14.96 -12.67
N LEU A 107 6.63 14.40 -11.47
CA LEU A 107 6.30 13.00 -11.20
C LEU A 107 4.81 12.72 -11.34
N LEU A 108 3.96 13.68 -10.95
CA LEU A 108 2.52 13.56 -11.16
C LEU A 108 2.19 13.49 -12.66
N LYS A 109 2.84 14.29 -13.51
CA LYS A 109 2.70 14.18 -14.98
C LYS A 109 3.23 12.83 -15.49
N MET A 110 4.41 12.42 -15.01
CA MET A 110 5.04 11.13 -15.36
C MET A 110 4.16 9.94 -14.99
N SER A 111 3.33 10.03 -13.94
CA SER A 111 2.47 8.94 -13.47
C SER A 111 1.51 8.37 -14.53
N SER A 112 1.21 9.16 -15.57
CA SER A 112 0.34 8.76 -16.69
C SER A 112 1.10 8.16 -17.88
N SER A 113 2.42 8.13 -17.84
CA SER A 113 3.28 7.56 -18.89
C SER A 113 3.10 6.05 -19.04
N ALA A 114 3.49 5.52 -20.22
CA ALA A 114 3.49 4.08 -20.47
C ALA A 114 4.48 3.35 -19.55
N GLU A 115 5.64 3.94 -19.29
CA GLU A 115 6.67 3.42 -18.39
C GLU A 115 6.12 3.16 -16.99
N VAL A 116 5.50 4.16 -16.35
CA VAL A 116 4.93 4.03 -15.00
C VAL A 116 3.80 2.99 -14.97
N LYS A 117 2.92 3.01 -15.98
CA LYS A 117 1.82 2.04 -16.08
C LYS A 117 2.33 0.60 -16.19
N ASN A 118 3.35 0.40 -17.01
CA ASN A 118 3.97 -0.91 -17.20
C ASN A 118 4.70 -1.35 -15.94
N ARG A 119 5.49 -0.47 -15.31
CA ARG A 119 6.20 -0.78 -14.06
C ARG A 119 5.25 -1.21 -12.96
N LEU A 120 4.15 -0.48 -12.74
CA LEU A 120 3.14 -0.86 -11.73
C LEU A 120 2.51 -2.22 -12.02
N LYS A 121 2.20 -2.48 -13.31
CA LYS A 121 1.66 -3.78 -13.74
C LYS A 121 2.67 -4.90 -13.50
N GLU A 122 3.92 -4.73 -13.92
CA GLU A 122 5.00 -5.71 -13.78
C GLU A 122 5.28 -6.05 -12.32
N THR A 123 5.37 -5.05 -11.45
CA THR A 123 5.52 -5.27 -10.00
C THR A 123 4.35 -6.04 -9.40
N THR A 124 3.12 -5.76 -9.86
CA THR A 124 1.93 -6.51 -9.42
C THR A 124 1.96 -7.95 -9.94
N ASP A 125 2.31 -8.15 -11.23
CA ASP A 125 2.43 -9.47 -11.85
C ASP A 125 3.54 -10.32 -11.20
N GLU A 126 4.63 -9.70 -10.76
CA GLU A 126 5.70 -10.35 -10.02
C GLU A 126 5.20 -10.90 -8.68
N ALA A 127 4.46 -10.12 -7.89
CA ALA A 127 3.83 -10.62 -6.67
C ALA A 127 2.90 -11.81 -6.95
N LEU A 128 2.11 -11.75 -8.03
CA LEU A 128 1.24 -12.85 -8.46
C LEU A 128 2.03 -14.11 -8.84
N LYS A 129 3.18 -13.97 -9.51
CA LYS A 129 4.06 -15.11 -9.84
C LYS A 129 4.58 -15.83 -8.59
N PHE A 130 4.77 -15.10 -7.49
CA PHE A 130 5.14 -15.69 -6.19
C PHE A 130 3.95 -16.25 -5.40
N GLY A 131 2.73 -16.23 -5.96
CA GLY A 131 1.53 -16.78 -5.35
C GLY A 131 0.76 -15.80 -4.48
N ALA A 132 1.01 -14.48 -4.60
CA ALA A 132 0.25 -13.50 -3.85
C ALA A 132 -1.24 -13.57 -4.20
N PHE A 133 -2.08 -13.64 -3.19
CA PHE A 133 -3.55 -13.59 -3.32
C PHE A 133 -4.17 -12.36 -2.66
N GLY A 134 -3.36 -11.54 -1.99
CA GLY A 134 -3.76 -10.32 -1.31
C GLY A 134 -2.54 -9.53 -0.81
N VAL A 135 -2.80 -8.45 -0.08
CA VAL A 135 -1.78 -7.55 0.49
C VAL A 135 -1.99 -7.33 2.00
N PRO A 136 -0.93 -6.99 2.77
CA PRO A 136 0.47 -7.01 2.34
C PRO A 136 0.97 -8.45 2.17
N CYS A 137 1.98 -8.62 1.32
CA CYS A 137 2.75 -9.84 1.23
C CYS A 137 4.24 -9.51 1.17
N PHE A 138 5.06 -10.37 1.74
CA PHE A 138 6.51 -10.28 1.74
C PHE A 138 7.06 -11.48 0.97
N VAL A 139 8.01 -11.26 0.07
CA VAL A 139 8.73 -12.32 -0.61
C VAL A 139 10.18 -12.23 -0.18
N ILE A 140 10.67 -13.25 0.51
CA ILE A 140 12.07 -13.34 0.94
C ILE A 140 12.75 -14.53 0.27
N GLN A 141 14.06 -14.43 0.03
CA GLN A 141 14.85 -15.52 -0.53
C GLN A 141 15.43 -16.36 0.62
N ILE A 142 15.08 -17.64 0.68
CA ILE A 142 15.61 -18.61 1.64
C ILE A 142 16.21 -19.76 0.85
N ASP A 143 17.50 -20.04 1.06
CA ASP A 143 18.24 -21.08 0.34
C ASP A 143 18.10 -20.99 -1.19
N GLY A 144 18.11 -19.75 -1.72
CA GLY A 144 17.96 -19.47 -3.15
C GLY A 144 16.55 -19.69 -3.71
N LYS A 145 15.54 -19.84 -2.85
CA LYS A 145 14.14 -20.01 -3.24
C LYS A 145 13.26 -18.88 -2.69
N PRO A 146 12.33 -18.33 -3.49
CA PRO A 146 11.37 -17.35 -3.00
C PRO A 146 10.36 -18.01 -2.05
N GLN A 147 10.14 -17.39 -0.90
CA GLN A 147 9.09 -17.75 0.06
C GLN A 147 8.16 -16.56 0.28
N LEU A 148 6.86 -16.79 0.12
CA LEU A 148 5.84 -15.77 0.30
C LEU A 148 5.21 -15.88 1.69
N PHE A 149 5.17 -14.75 2.40
CA PHE A 149 4.48 -14.57 3.67
C PHE A 149 3.36 -13.53 3.49
N PHE A 150 2.13 -13.90 3.80
CA PHE A 150 0.96 -13.02 3.66
C PHE A 150 0.51 -12.47 5.01
N GLY A 151 0.18 -11.18 5.05
CA GLY A 151 -0.35 -10.51 6.24
C GLY A 151 0.71 -9.77 7.05
N SER A 152 0.28 -8.74 7.79
CA SER A 152 1.14 -7.98 8.71
C SER A 152 1.46 -8.75 9.99
N ASP A 153 0.81 -9.87 10.24
CA ASP A 153 0.93 -10.76 11.40
C ASP A 153 1.93 -11.90 11.17
N ARG A 154 2.77 -11.79 10.13
CA ARG A 154 3.83 -12.76 9.80
C ARG A 154 5.24 -12.19 9.94
N VAL A 155 5.39 -10.95 10.40
CA VAL A 155 6.71 -10.30 10.50
C VAL A 155 7.62 -11.03 11.51
N GLU A 156 7.09 -11.50 12.63
CA GLU A 156 7.85 -12.30 13.60
C GLU A 156 8.32 -13.64 13.01
N VAL A 157 7.42 -14.35 12.32
CA VAL A 157 7.76 -15.59 11.62
C VAL A 157 8.81 -15.31 10.54
N LEU A 158 8.65 -14.25 9.77
CA LEU A 158 9.64 -13.81 8.78
C LEU A 158 11.00 -13.57 9.43
N GLY A 159 11.06 -12.90 10.59
CA GLY A 159 12.28 -12.69 11.36
C GLY A 159 12.99 -14.01 11.71
N SER A 160 12.23 -15.03 12.14
CA SER A 160 12.79 -16.35 12.46
C SER A 160 13.49 -17.03 11.27
N PHE A 161 12.98 -16.82 10.04
CA PHE A 161 13.61 -17.35 8.82
C PHE A 161 14.84 -16.54 8.37
N LEU A 162 14.96 -15.28 8.80
CA LEU A 162 16.13 -14.44 8.57
C LEU A 162 17.20 -14.63 9.66
N GLY A 163 16.92 -15.40 10.70
CA GLY A 163 17.80 -15.54 11.87
C GLY A 163 17.79 -14.33 12.80
N GLU A 164 16.79 -13.45 12.65
CA GLU A 164 16.61 -12.26 13.49
C GLU A 164 15.67 -12.59 14.66
N CYS A 165 16.06 -12.22 15.88
CA CYS A 165 15.18 -12.31 17.04
C CYS A 165 14.26 -11.09 17.10
N TYR A 166 12.98 -11.32 17.42
CA TYR A 166 11.98 -10.27 17.62
C TYR A 166 11.77 -9.98 19.11
#